data_AF-A0A497Q828-F1
#
_entry.id   AF-A0A497Q828-F1
#
_cell.length_a   1.000
_cell.length_b   1.000
_cell.length_c   1.000
_cell.angle_alpha   90.00
_cell.angle_beta   90.00
_cell.angle_gamma   90.00
#
_symmetry.space_group_name_H-M   'P 1'
#
loop_
_entity.id
_entity.type
_entity.pdbx_description
1 polymer ?
#
loop_
_entity_poly.entity_id
_entity_poly.type
_entity_poly.pdbx_seq_one_letter_code
_entity_poly.pdbx_strand_id
1 'polypeptide(L)'
;MSRIDQAQTSISSHISALRELRKTASDEEWLKVGWDFLETMGLGELRGCDIDIMPILEQIPPGSEFVDVQCFLQHTMVEVLLDYLENGGSTALLDVEKLKGTPAEPLIPRILESRRREIENLTIPVVGSEIVIYNLDMEEVAALLKPDRGKPVLLEPLWLTAHGRQILSSLQMGLRTDISGLKRIQKALARLGTRTTPVRVSEPPTGYRTSISEAMQKVLLRGAQDQSTQREGF
;
A
#
# COMPACT_ATOMS: atom_id res chain seq x y z
N MET A 1 -45.12 -12.03 -0.05
CA MET A 1 -43.78 -11.41 0.02
C MET A 1 -43.23 -11.39 -1.38
N SER A 2 -43.01 -10.20 -1.92
CA SER A 2 -42.39 -10.03 -3.22
C SER A 2 -40.90 -10.44 -3.11
N ARG A 3 -40.28 -10.87 -4.20
CA ARG A 3 -38.82 -11.15 -4.22
C ARG A 3 -37.97 -9.91 -3.88
N ILE A 4 -38.55 -8.71 -4.03
CA ILE A 4 -37.93 -7.43 -3.70
C ILE A 4 -37.88 -7.24 -2.18
N ASP A 5 -38.95 -7.61 -1.47
CA ASP A 5 -39.00 -7.53 0.00
C ASP A 5 -37.96 -8.45 0.67
N GLN A 6 -37.68 -9.62 0.07
CA GLN A 6 -36.64 -10.54 0.53
C GLN A 6 -35.23 -9.97 0.32
N ALA A 7 -34.99 -9.25 -0.77
CA ALA A 7 -33.69 -8.64 -1.04
C ALA A 7 -33.42 -7.40 -0.17
N GLN A 8 -34.43 -6.56 0.10
CA GLN A 8 -34.29 -5.37 0.97
C GLN A 8 -34.04 -5.73 2.44
N THR A 9 -34.71 -6.78 2.96
CA THR A 9 -34.45 -7.30 4.31
C THR A 9 -33.00 -7.81 4.45
N SER A 10 -32.37 -8.15 3.32
CA SER A 10 -31.00 -8.63 3.28
C SER A 10 -30.00 -7.53 3.65
N ILE A 11 -30.03 -6.34 3.05
CA ILE A 11 -28.90 -5.39 3.21
C ILE A 11 -28.79 -4.83 4.63
N SER A 12 -29.90 -4.43 5.25
CA SER A 12 -29.88 -3.91 6.63
C SER A 12 -29.40 -4.97 7.64
N SER A 13 -29.69 -6.25 7.41
CA SER A 13 -29.19 -7.34 8.25
C SER A 13 -27.70 -7.59 8.00
N HIS A 14 -27.23 -7.47 6.76
CA HIS A 14 -25.81 -7.56 6.41
C HIS A 14 -24.99 -6.42 7.03
N ILE A 15 -25.46 -5.17 6.95
CA ILE A 15 -24.77 -4.02 7.58
C ILE A 15 -24.71 -4.20 9.10
N SER A 16 -25.78 -4.72 9.71
CA SER A 16 -25.80 -5.00 11.16
C SER A 16 -24.80 -6.12 11.53
N ALA A 17 -24.70 -7.18 10.71
CA ALA A 17 -23.70 -8.23 10.89
C ALA A 17 -22.26 -7.70 10.73
N LEU A 18 -22.02 -6.84 9.73
CA LEU A 18 -20.73 -6.16 9.53
C LEU A 18 -20.37 -5.28 10.72
N ARG A 19 -21.34 -4.60 11.33
CA ARG A 19 -21.11 -3.80 12.54
C ARG A 19 -20.66 -4.67 13.72
N GLU A 20 -21.32 -5.80 13.94
CA GLU A 20 -20.90 -6.72 15.01
C GLU A 20 -19.52 -7.34 14.71
N LEU A 21 -19.24 -7.65 13.45
CA LEU A 21 -17.93 -8.14 13.02
C LEU A 21 -16.83 -7.11 13.22
N ARG A 22 -17.08 -5.82 12.93
CA ARG A 22 -16.09 -4.74 13.14
C ARG A 22 -15.64 -4.63 14.60
N LYS A 23 -16.51 -4.94 15.56
CA LYS A 23 -16.19 -4.91 17.00
C LYS A 23 -15.22 -5.99 17.43
N THR A 24 -15.17 -7.12 16.70
CA THR A 24 -14.37 -8.29 17.07
C THR A 24 -13.17 -8.49 16.15
N ALA A 25 -13.25 -8.04 14.89
CA ALA A 25 -12.19 -8.16 13.90
C ALA A 25 -11.02 -7.22 14.20
N SER A 26 -9.80 -7.71 13.95
CA SER A 26 -8.63 -6.85 13.87
C SER A 26 -8.73 -5.90 12.67
N ASP A 27 -7.98 -4.79 12.68
CA ASP A 27 -8.00 -3.83 11.56
C ASP A 27 -7.52 -4.47 10.24
N GLU A 28 -6.61 -5.45 10.30
CA GLU A 28 -6.15 -6.19 9.11
C GLU A 28 -7.25 -7.07 8.50
N GLU A 29 -8.00 -7.78 9.35
CA GLU A 29 -9.15 -8.58 8.93
C GLU A 29 -10.26 -7.68 8.42
N TRP A 30 -10.49 -6.54 9.09
CA TRP A 30 -11.51 -5.58 8.71
C TRP A 30 -11.24 -4.97 7.33
N LEU A 31 -10.00 -4.60 7.02
CA LEU A 31 -9.64 -4.12 5.67
C LEU A 31 -10.00 -5.14 4.59
N LYS A 32 -9.69 -6.42 4.82
CA LYS A 32 -10.01 -7.51 3.87
C LYS A 32 -11.52 -7.71 3.72
N VAL A 33 -12.25 -7.74 4.83
CA VAL A 33 -13.72 -7.82 4.83
C VAL A 33 -14.33 -6.64 4.07
N GLY A 34 -13.81 -5.42 4.28
CA GLY A 34 -14.25 -4.23 3.58
C GLY A 34 -14.01 -4.33 2.07
N TRP A 35 -12.85 -4.84 1.66
CA TRP A 35 -12.55 -5.08 0.24
C TRP A 35 -13.46 -6.12 -0.40
N ASP A 36 -13.70 -7.24 0.28
CA ASP A 36 -14.57 -8.32 -0.21
C ASP A 36 -16.03 -7.84 -0.28
N PHE A 37 -16.44 -6.98 0.66
CA PHE A 37 -17.74 -6.33 0.63
C PHE A 37 -17.86 -5.39 -0.59
N LEU A 38 -16.88 -4.51 -0.83
CA LEU A 38 -16.89 -3.62 -2.00
C LEU A 38 -16.94 -4.41 -3.31
N GLU A 39 -16.19 -5.50 -3.42
CA GLU A 39 -16.22 -6.40 -4.57
C GLU A 39 -17.61 -7.04 -4.76
N THR A 40 -18.25 -7.48 -3.67
CA THR A 40 -19.62 -8.03 -3.68
C THR A 40 -20.66 -6.98 -4.10
N MET A 41 -20.44 -5.71 -3.76
CA MET A 41 -21.28 -4.58 -4.19
C MET A 41 -21.01 -4.14 -5.63
N GLY A 42 -20.13 -4.83 -6.37
CA GLY A 42 -19.78 -4.46 -7.75
C GLY A 42 -18.88 -3.23 -7.83
N LEU A 43 -18.16 -2.90 -6.75
CA LEU A 43 -17.21 -1.80 -6.61
C LEU A 43 -15.77 -2.33 -6.46
N GLY A 44 -15.47 -3.44 -7.13
CA GLY A 44 -14.19 -4.14 -7.04
C GLY A 44 -12.99 -3.32 -7.56
N GLU A 45 -13.23 -2.26 -8.32
CA GLU A 45 -12.22 -1.29 -8.73
C GLU A 45 -11.67 -0.45 -7.57
N LEU A 46 -12.46 -0.29 -6.50
CA LEU A 46 -12.06 0.43 -5.28
C LEU A 46 -11.36 -0.49 -4.26
N ARG A 47 -11.18 -1.77 -4.59
CA ARG A 47 -10.47 -2.75 -3.77
C ARG A 47 -9.03 -2.29 -3.48
N GLY A 48 -8.58 -2.48 -2.25
CA GLY A 48 -7.24 -2.08 -1.83
C GLY A 48 -7.14 -0.66 -1.29
N CYS A 49 -8.26 0.04 -1.09
CA CYS A 49 -8.26 1.28 -0.33
C CYS A 49 -7.92 1.04 1.14
N ASP A 50 -7.18 1.96 1.74
CA ASP A 50 -6.82 1.95 3.16
C ASP A 50 -7.80 2.81 3.97
N ILE A 51 -9.08 2.45 3.92
CA ILE A 51 -10.20 3.21 4.50
C ILE A 51 -11.08 2.26 5.32
N ASP A 52 -11.44 2.67 6.53
CA ASP A 52 -12.52 2.02 7.28
C ASP A 52 -13.86 2.41 6.64
N ILE A 53 -14.54 1.45 6.02
CA ILE A 53 -15.81 1.70 5.34
C ILE A 53 -17.01 1.78 6.30
N MET A 54 -16.87 1.39 7.57
CA MET A 54 -17.98 1.35 8.52
C MET A 54 -18.68 2.72 8.67
N PRO A 55 -17.97 3.85 8.84
CA PRO A 55 -18.62 5.15 8.95
C PRO A 55 -19.44 5.54 7.71
N ILE A 56 -19.10 5.01 6.54
CA ILE A 56 -19.86 5.22 5.29
C ILE A 56 -21.09 4.32 5.29
N LEU A 57 -20.95 3.05 5.70
CA LEU A 57 -22.07 2.11 5.79
C LEU A 57 -23.15 2.57 6.77
N GLU A 58 -22.77 3.22 7.87
CA GLU A 58 -23.70 3.71 8.89
C GLU A 58 -24.54 4.91 8.43
N GLN A 59 -24.15 5.57 7.34
CA GLN A 59 -24.90 6.68 6.74
C GLN A 59 -26.01 6.20 5.79
N ILE A 60 -26.02 4.91 5.43
CA ILE A 60 -27.03 4.34 4.54
C ILE A 60 -28.39 4.31 5.26
N PRO A 61 -29.45 4.92 4.68
CA PRO A 61 -30.78 4.86 5.28
C PRO A 61 -31.30 3.42 5.41
N PRO A 62 -31.95 3.06 6.53
CA PRO A 62 -32.56 1.74 6.66
C PRO A 62 -33.66 1.55 5.62
N GLY A 63 -33.68 0.37 5.00
CA GLY A 63 -34.65 0.05 3.93
C GLY A 63 -34.25 0.49 2.52
N SER A 64 -33.05 1.03 2.34
CA SER A 64 -32.51 1.35 1.01
C SER A 64 -32.43 0.11 0.12
N GLU A 65 -32.69 0.27 -1.18
CA GLU A 65 -32.55 -0.81 -2.16
C GLU A 65 -31.08 -1.08 -2.50
N PHE A 66 -30.79 -2.26 -3.03
CA PHE A 66 -29.41 -2.63 -3.41
C PHE A 66 -28.77 -1.62 -4.36
N VAL A 67 -29.52 -1.18 -5.38
CA VAL A 67 -29.04 -0.22 -6.37
C VAL A 67 -28.76 1.14 -5.72
N ASP A 68 -29.62 1.60 -4.81
CA ASP A 68 -29.42 2.86 -4.08
C ASP A 68 -28.17 2.79 -3.21
N VAL A 69 -27.96 1.67 -2.50
CA VAL A 69 -26.78 1.45 -1.67
C VAL A 69 -25.51 1.41 -2.50
N GLN A 70 -25.54 0.73 -3.66
CA GLN A 70 -24.40 0.70 -4.57
C GLN A 70 -24.06 2.09 -5.11
N CYS A 71 -25.06 2.85 -5.57
CA CYS A 71 -24.88 4.22 -6.05
C CYS A 71 -24.34 5.14 -4.93
N PHE A 72 -24.90 5.05 -3.73
CA PHE A 72 -24.44 5.80 -2.56
C PHE A 72 -22.97 5.49 -2.25
N LEU A 73 -22.63 4.21 -2.10
CA LEU A 73 -21.27 3.78 -1.80
C LEU A 73 -20.29 4.23 -2.87
N GLN A 74 -20.64 4.10 -4.14
CA GLN A 74 -19.79 4.53 -5.23
C GLN A 74 -19.46 6.02 -5.15
N HIS A 75 -20.48 6.87 -4.96
CA HIS A 75 -20.29 8.31 -4.91
C HIS A 75 -19.48 8.73 -3.67
N THR A 76 -19.89 8.25 -2.49
CA THR A 76 -19.22 8.60 -1.22
C THR A 76 -17.80 8.06 -1.15
N MET A 77 -17.54 6.84 -1.63
CA MET A 77 -16.18 6.29 -1.62
C MET A 77 -15.24 7.06 -2.55
N VAL A 78 -15.71 7.52 -3.72
CA VAL A 78 -14.89 8.35 -4.62
C VAL A 78 -14.54 9.67 -3.95
N GLU A 79 -15.50 10.33 -3.30
CA GLU A 79 -15.25 11.58 -2.55
C GLU A 79 -14.25 11.36 -1.41
N VAL A 80 -14.48 10.35 -0.56
CA VAL A 80 -13.58 10.03 0.55
C VAL A 80 -12.17 9.66 0.05
N LEU A 81 -12.06 8.95 -1.07
CA LEU A 81 -10.77 8.61 -1.66
C LEU A 81 -10.05 9.82 -2.26
N LEU A 82 -10.77 10.77 -2.85
CA LEU A 82 -10.17 12.04 -3.30
C LEU A 82 -9.53 12.77 -2.13
N ASP A 83 -10.29 12.97 -1.05
CA ASP A 83 -9.80 13.64 0.16
C ASP A 83 -8.63 12.87 0.77
N TYR A 84 -8.73 11.54 0.85
CA TYR A 84 -7.66 10.68 1.36
C TYR A 84 -6.36 10.84 0.55
N LEU A 85 -6.44 10.85 -0.78
CA LEU A 85 -5.29 11.02 -1.68
C LEU A 85 -4.69 12.44 -1.61
N GLU A 86 -5.52 13.46 -1.44
CA GLU A 86 -5.07 14.85 -1.24
C GLU A 86 -4.29 15.00 0.07
N ASN A 87 -4.69 14.25 1.10
CA ASN A 87 -3.99 14.15 2.39
C ASN A 87 -2.80 13.16 2.39
N GLY A 88 -2.37 12.72 1.21
CA GLY A 88 -1.18 11.88 1.04
C GLY A 88 -1.42 10.40 1.31
N GLY A 89 -2.68 9.94 1.32
CA GLY A 89 -3.04 8.55 1.48
C GLY A 89 -2.38 7.59 0.48
N SER A 90 -2.27 6.32 0.87
CA SER A 90 -1.61 5.27 0.09
C SER A 90 -2.28 4.99 -1.24
N THR A 91 -1.47 4.74 -2.27
CA THR A 91 -1.95 4.23 -3.57
C THR A 91 -1.50 2.79 -3.87
N ALA A 92 -0.89 2.11 -2.89
CA ALA A 92 -0.10 0.89 -3.09
C ALA A 92 -0.89 -0.28 -3.71
N LEU A 93 -2.18 -0.38 -3.42
CA LEU A 93 -3.06 -1.46 -3.90
C LEU A 93 -4.10 -1.03 -4.93
N LEU A 94 -4.26 0.27 -5.21
CA LEU A 94 -5.27 0.75 -6.15
C LEU A 94 -4.90 0.38 -7.60
N ASP A 95 -5.81 -0.21 -8.35
CA ASP A 95 -5.55 -0.62 -9.73
C ASP A 95 -6.12 0.39 -10.73
N VAL A 96 -5.24 1.21 -11.31
CA VAL A 96 -5.61 2.25 -12.27
C VAL A 96 -6.28 1.68 -13.51
N GLU A 97 -5.95 0.46 -13.93
CA GLU A 97 -6.57 -0.15 -15.10
C GLU A 97 -8.01 -0.58 -14.82
N LYS A 98 -8.31 -1.01 -13.59
CA LYS A 98 -9.69 -1.35 -13.17
C LYS A 98 -10.60 -0.14 -13.01
N LEU A 99 -10.02 1.04 -12.75
CA LEU A 99 -10.77 2.29 -12.61
C LEU A 99 -11.20 2.88 -13.96
N LYS A 100 -10.59 2.48 -15.08
CA LYS A 100 -10.91 3.04 -16.40
C LYS A 100 -12.33 2.65 -16.82
N GLY A 101 -13.11 3.64 -17.26
CA GLY A 101 -14.49 3.42 -17.69
C GLY A 101 -15.46 3.14 -16.55
N THR A 102 -15.03 3.27 -15.29
CA THR A 102 -15.92 3.24 -14.13
C THR A 102 -16.17 4.65 -13.62
N PRO A 103 -17.20 4.87 -12.79
CA PRO A 103 -17.42 6.18 -12.14
C PRO A 103 -16.28 6.65 -11.24
N ALA A 104 -15.33 5.76 -10.90
CA ALA A 104 -14.14 6.09 -10.12
C ALA A 104 -12.93 6.52 -10.97
N GLU A 105 -13.07 6.59 -12.31
CA GLU A 105 -12.05 7.12 -13.24
C GLU A 105 -11.48 8.50 -12.85
N PRO A 106 -12.25 9.45 -12.27
CA PRO A 106 -11.72 10.73 -11.80
C PRO A 106 -10.60 10.63 -10.75
N LEU A 107 -10.46 9.47 -10.07
CA LEU A 107 -9.36 9.23 -9.13
C LEU A 107 -8.00 9.06 -9.83
N ILE A 108 -7.98 8.63 -11.10
CA ILE A 108 -6.75 8.24 -11.80
C ILE A 108 -5.69 9.34 -11.81
N PRO A 109 -5.99 10.61 -12.19
CA PRO A 109 -4.98 11.66 -12.18
C PRO A 109 -4.37 11.89 -10.78
N ARG A 110 -5.19 11.80 -9.72
CA ARG A 110 -4.74 11.97 -8.33
C ARG A 110 -3.87 10.79 -7.87
N ILE A 111 -4.25 9.57 -8.23
CA ILE A 111 -3.46 8.36 -7.94
C ILE A 111 -2.09 8.45 -8.61
N LEU A 112 -2.03 8.81 -9.89
CA LEU A 112 -0.77 8.92 -10.63
C LEU A 112 0.13 10.01 -10.05
N GLU A 113 -0.43 11.15 -9.63
CA GLU A 113 0.32 12.21 -8.96
C GLU A 113 0.86 11.74 -7.60
N SER A 114 0.02 11.12 -6.77
CA SER A 114 0.43 10.57 -5.47
C SER A 114 1.54 9.53 -5.61
N ARG A 115 1.46 8.63 -6.60
CA ARG A 115 2.52 7.64 -6.89
C ARG A 115 3.85 8.27 -7.24
N ARG A 116 3.84 9.39 -7.97
CA ARG A 116 5.07 10.13 -8.27
C ARG A 116 5.67 10.69 -6.98
N ARG A 117 4.86 11.35 -6.16
CA ARG A 117 5.26 11.93 -4.88
C ARG A 117 5.78 10.88 -3.89
N GLU A 118 5.16 9.69 -3.84
CA GLU A 118 5.58 8.55 -3.01
C GLU A 118 7.03 8.16 -3.32
N ILE A 119 7.41 8.09 -4.60
CA ILE A 119 8.75 7.66 -5.03
C ILE A 119 9.79 8.78 -4.93
N GLU A 120 9.45 10.01 -5.31
CA GLU A 120 10.39 11.14 -5.30
C GLU A 120 10.97 11.42 -3.91
N ASN A 121 10.16 11.25 -2.87
CA ASN A 121 10.57 11.45 -1.48
C ASN A 121 11.09 10.17 -0.81
N LEU A 122 11.15 9.06 -1.54
CA LEU A 122 11.52 7.77 -0.99
C LEU A 122 13.04 7.65 -0.82
N THR A 123 13.45 7.40 0.41
CA THR A 123 14.81 7.01 0.74
C THR A 123 14.91 5.49 0.86
N ILE A 124 15.96 4.91 0.27
CA ILE A 124 16.22 3.47 0.37
C ILE A 124 17.41 3.26 1.31
N PRO A 125 17.20 2.71 2.52
CA PRO A 125 18.28 2.50 3.47
C PRO A 125 19.25 1.42 2.99
N VAL A 126 20.54 1.75 3.04
CA VAL A 126 21.65 0.82 2.84
C VAL A 126 22.39 0.68 4.17
N VAL A 127 22.23 -0.48 4.80
CA VAL A 127 22.85 -0.82 6.08
C VAL A 127 24.30 -1.23 5.85
N GLY A 128 25.20 -0.66 6.64
CA GLY A 128 26.60 -1.01 6.59
C GLY A 128 27.38 -0.45 7.76
N SER A 129 28.59 -0.97 7.92
CA SER A 129 29.55 -0.46 8.90
C SER A 129 30.28 0.76 8.33
N GLU A 130 30.39 1.82 9.12
CA GLU A 130 31.24 2.96 8.79
C GLU A 130 32.71 2.59 8.99
N ILE A 131 33.52 2.82 7.96
CA ILE A 131 34.97 2.69 7.98
C ILE A 131 35.53 4.09 7.97
N VAL A 132 36.01 4.53 9.12
CA VAL A 132 36.75 5.78 9.25
C VAL A 132 38.21 5.52 8.82
N ILE A 133 38.69 6.34 7.90
CA ILE A 133 40.05 6.34 7.38
C ILE A 133 40.76 7.49 8.07
N TYR A 134 41.88 7.18 8.72
CA TYR A 134 42.76 8.15 9.36
C TYR A 134 44.04 8.33 8.54
N ASN A 135 44.61 9.53 8.55
CA ASN A 135 45.96 9.77 8.02
C ASN A 135 47.03 9.29 9.01
N LEU A 136 48.31 9.47 8.66
CA LEU A 136 49.45 9.08 9.51
C LEU A 136 49.49 9.87 10.83
N ASP A 137 48.88 11.05 10.86
CA ASP A 137 48.77 11.91 12.04
C ASP A 137 47.51 11.60 12.88
N MET A 138 46.81 10.49 12.58
CA MET A 138 45.57 10.07 13.24
C MET A 138 44.40 11.05 13.09
N GLU A 139 44.43 11.91 12.08
CA GLU A 139 43.31 12.78 11.72
C GLU A 139 42.36 12.04 10.76
N GLU A 140 41.07 12.16 11.00
CA GLU A 140 40.04 11.58 10.13
C GLU A 140 40.06 12.25 8.76
N VAL A 141 40.32 11.48 7.70
CA VAL A 141 40.35 11.97 6.31
C VAL A 141 39.13 11.58 5.50
N ALA A 142 38.46 10.48 5.85
CA ALA A 142 37.26 10.04 5.16
C ALA A 142 36.48 9.01 5.99
N ALA A 143 35.17 8.95 5.80
CA ALA A 143 34.33 7.86 6.24
C ALA A 143 33.71 7.13 5.04
N LEU A 144 33.92 5.82 4.94
CA LEU A 144 33.36 4.96 3.90
C LEU A 144 32.38 3.97 4.52
N LEU A 145 31.14 3.93 4.03
CA LEU A 145 30.22 2.87 4.45
C LEU A 145 30.55 1.59 3.69
N LYS A 146 30.94 0.54 4.41
CA LYS A 146 31.06 -0.82 3.88
C LYS A 146 29.72 -1.53 4.09
N PRO A 147 28.97 -1.83 3.02
CA PRO A 147 27.71 -2.55 3.15
C PRO A 147 27.93 -3.89 3.86
N ASP A 148 26.99 -4.27 4.73
CA ASP A 148 27.05 -5.54 5.44
C ASP A 148 27.07 -6.73 4.45
N ARG A 149 27.72 -7.83 4.85
CA ARG A 149 27.77 -9.04 4.02
C ARG A 149 26.34 -9.61 3.89
N GLY A 150 25.91 -9.87 2.66
CA GLY A 150 24.61 -10.47 2.36
C GLY A 150 23.68 -9.50 1.63
N LYS A 151 22.64 -9.01 2.31
CA LYS A 151 21.58 -8.17 1.74
C LYS A 151 21.46 -6.84 2.50
N PRO A 152 22.41 -5.90 2.31
CA PRO A 152 22.48 -4.65 3.07
C PRO A 152 21.36 -3.65 2.73
N VAL A 153 20.67 -3.82 1.60
CA VAL A 153 19.67 -2.86 1.13
C VAL A 153 18.30 -3.25 1.65
N LEU A 154 17.65 -2.35 2.41
CA LEU A 154 16.30 -2.53 2.92
C LEU A 154 15.28 -2.04 1.89
N LEU A 155 14.38 -2.93 1.47
CA LEU A 155 13.39 -2.67 0.43
C LEU A 155 11.97 -2.47 0.97
N GLU A 156 11.80 -2.54 2.29
CA GLU A 156 10.52 -2.29 2.96
C GLU A 156 9.85 -0.98 2.54
N PRO A 157 10.55 0.18 2.42
CA PRO A 157 9.91 1.42 1.97
C PRO A 157 9.34 1.33 0.57
N LEU A 158 10.03 0.61 -0.33
CA LEU A 158 9.57 0.42 -1.70
C LEU A 158 8.31 -0.44 -1.75
N TRP A 159 8.21 -1.47 -0.90
CA TRP A 159 7.01 -2.32 -0.81
C TRP A 159 5.75 -1.55 -0.37
N LEU A 160 5.94 -0.44 0.35
CA LEU A 160 4.87 0.44 0.79
C LEU A 160 4.40 1.42 -0.30
N THR A 161 5.08 1.48 -1.44
CA THR A 161 4.70 2.32 -2.59
C THR A 161 4.13 1.47 -3.72
N ALA A 162 3.24 2.04 -4.54
CA ALA A 162 2.65 1.28 -5.65
C ALA A 162 3.69 0.83 -6.70
N HIS A 163 4.53 1.76 -7.15
CA HIS A 163 5.57 1.47 -8.14
C HIS A 163 6.68 0.58 -7.58
N GLY A 164 7.09 0.80 -6.33
CA GLY A 164 8.07 -0.07 -5.68
C GLY A 164 7.56 -1.50 -5.59
N ARG A 165 6.34 -1.72 -5.08
CA ARG A 165 5.71 -3.05 -5.02
C ARG A 165 5.63 -3.73 -6.39
N GLN A 166 5.20 -3.03 -7.44
CA GLN A 166 5.12 -3.57 -8.80
C GLN A 166 6.50 -4.01 -9.31
N ILE A 167 7.52 -3.18 -9.14
CA ILE A 167 8.90 -3.47 -9.57
C ILE A 167 9.47 -4.64 -8.77
N LEU A 168 9.34 -4.62 -7.45
CA LEU A 168 9.90 -5.65 -6.58
C LEU A 168 9.26 -7.02 -6.86
N SER A 169 7.94 -7.07 -7.05
CA SER A 169 7.24 -8.29 -7.44
C SER A 169 7.71 -8.79 -8.81
N SER A 170 7.88 -7.90 -9.79
CA SER A 170 8.37 -8.27 -11.13
C SER A 170 9.82 -8.77 -11.12
N LEU A 171 10.64 -8.27 -10.20
CA LEU A 171 12.03 -8.70 -10.03
C LEU A 171 12.17 -9.89 -9.06
N GLN A 172 11.06 -10.37 -8.47
CA GLN A 172 11.02 -11.41 -7.44
C GLN A 172 11.96 -11.08 -6.27
N MET A 173 11.88 -9.84 -5.79
CA MET A 173 12.70 -9.33 -4.70
C MET A 173 11.87 -9.20 -3.43
N GLY A 174 12.33 -9.81 -2.35
CA GLY A 174 11.74 -9.68 -1.02
C GLY A 174 12.01 -8.34 -0.33
N LEU A 175 12.08 -8.38 1.00
CA LEU A 175 12.31 -7.18 1.84
C LEU A 175 13.76 -6.68 1.84
N ARG A 176 14.71 -7.47 1.33
CA ARG A 176 16.13 -7.11 1.31
C ARG A 176 16.82 -7.55 0.02
N THR A 177 17.84 -6.80 -0.39
CA THR A 177 18.66 -7.14 -1.56
C THR A 177 20.11 -6.66 -1.41
N ASP A 178 20.94 -7.00 -2.39
CA ASP A 178 22.32 -6.54 -2.48
C ASP A 178 22.44 -5.26 -3.34
N ILE A 179 23.65 -4.70 -3.42
CA ILE A 179 23.90 -3.48 -4.20
C ILE A 179 23.59 -3.69 -5.71
N SER A 180 23.80 -4.91 -6.22
CA SER A 180 23.46 -5.27 -7.59
C SER A 180 21.95 -5.23 -7.82
N GLY A 181 21.17 -5.75 -6.88
CA GLY A 181 19.72 -5.69 -6.85
C GLY A 181 19.21 -4.25 -6.80
N LEU A 182 19.80 -3.41 -5.95
CA LEU A 182 19.48 -1.98 -5.89
C LEU A 182 19.68 -1.29 -7.24
N LYS A 183 20.80 -1.55 -7.94
CA LYS A 183 21.03 -1.01 -9.29
C LYS A 183 19.96 -1.44 -10.30
N ARG A 184 19.48 -2.69 -10.21
CA ARG A 184 18.37 -3.18 -11.05
C ARG A 184 17.07 -2.44 -10.75
N ILE A 185 16.76 -2.22 -9.48
CA ILE A 185 15.59 -1.45 -9.03
C ILE A 185 15.68 -0.01 -9.54
N GLN A 186 16.80 0.67 -9.34
CA GLN A 186 17.01 2.04 -9.81
C GLN A 186 16.88 2.16 -11.34
N LYS A 187 17.40 1.18 -12.09
CA LYS A 187 17.21 1.14 -13.55
C LYS A 187 15.75 0.96 -13.94
N ALA A 188 14.98 0.17 -13.20
CA ALA A 188 13.55 -0.02 -13.43
C ALA A 188 12.75 1.25 -13.11
N LEU A 189 13.02 1.91 -11.98
CA LEU A 189 12.40 3.19 -11.61
C LEU A 189 12.72 4.31 -12.61
N ALA A 190 13.97 4.38 -13.08
CA ALA A 190 14.39 5.37 -14.07
C ALA A 190 13.59 5.24 -15.39
N ARG A 191 13.16 4.03 -15.77
CA ARG A 191 12.30 3.80 -16.94
C ARG A 191 10.87 4.33 -16.75
N LEU A 192 10.41 4.43 -15.50
CA LEU A 192 9.14 5.07 -15.13
C LEU A 192 9.28 6.58 -14.95
N GLY A 193 10.45 7.16 -15.21
CA GLY A 193 10.72 8.59 -15.04
C GLY A 193 10.93 9.01 -13.59
N THR A 194 11.06 8.07 -12.65
CA THR A 194 11.26 8.35 -11.23
C THR A 194 12.68 8.01 -10.78
N ARG A 195 13.15 8.65 -9.71
CA ARG A 195 14.48 8.42 -9.13
C ARG A 195 14.33 8.24 -7.62
N THR A 196 15.11 7.34 -7.07
CA THR A 196 15.21 7.13 -5.62
C THR A 196 16.61 7.46 -5.14
N THR A 197 16.68 7.97 -3.93
CA THR A 197 17.96 8.34 -3.30
C THR A 197 18.32 7.27 -2.27
N PRO A 198 19.37 6.46 -2.50
CA PRO A 198 19.84 5.55 -1.48
C PRO A 198 20.45 6.37 -0.33
N VAL A 199 20.05 6.06 0.89
CA VAL A 199 20.57 6.71 2.10
C VAL A 199 21.34 5.68 2.90
N ARG A 200 22.55 6.05 3.30
CA ARG A 200 23.41 5.20 4.12
C ARG A 200 22.95 5.31 5.57
N VAL A 201 22.76 4.17 6.22
CA VAL A 201 22.36 4.11 7.64
C VAL A 201 23.24 3.10 8.36
N SER A 202 23.61 3.40 9.60
CA SER A 202 24.33 2.48 10.48
C SER A 202 23.42 1.35 10.97
N GLU A 203 22.16 1.68 11.23
CA GLU A 203 21.14 0.76 11.73
C GLU A 203 19.85 0.85 10.89
N PRO A 204 19.07 -0.24 10.79
CA PRO A 204 17.74 -0.19 10.19
C PRO A 204 16.87 0.86 10.90
N PRO A 205 16.21 1.78 10.17
CA PRO A 205 15.33 2.75 10.79
C PRO A 205 14.17 2.03 11.52
N THR A 206 13.83 2.54 12.71
CA THR A 206 12.71 2.04 13.52
C THR A 206 11.39 2.59 12.98
N GLY A 207 10.97 2.03 11.84
CA GLY A 207 9.74 2.38 11.15
C GLY A 207 9.92 3.46 10.08
N TYR A 208 9.02 3.43 9.10
CA TYR A 208 8.95 4.41 8.03
C TYR A 208 7.72 5.28 8.24
N ARG A 209 7.91 6.60 8.23
CA ARG A 209 6.77 7.53 8.26
C ARG A 209 6.02 7.38 6.94
N THR A 210 4.92 6.66 6.99
CA THR A 210 3.98 6.55 5.88
C THR A 210 2.60 6.98 6.36
N SER A 211 1.81 7.52 5.45
CA SER A 211 0.38 7.80 5.64
C SER A 211 -0.49 6.55 5.66
N ILE A 212 0.14 5.37 5.54
CA ILE A 212 -0.52 4.07 5.46
C ILE A 212 -0.84 3.60 6.87
N SER A 213 -2.05 3.10 7.08
CA SER A 213 -2.47 2.47 8.33
C SER A 213 -1.56 1.27 8.65
N GLU A 214 -1.42 0.97 9.94
CA GLU A 214 -0.63 -0.19 10.39
C GLU A 214 -1.17 -1.50 9.79
N ALA A 215 -2.49 -1.61 9.66
CA ALA A 215 -3.15 -2.77 9.07
C ALA A 215 -2.76 -2.95 7.60
N MET A 216 -2.82 -1.88 6.79
CA MET A 216 -2.42 -1.93 5.39
C MET A 216 -0.92 -2.20 5.24
N GLN A 217 -0.06 -1.63 6.09
CA GLN A 217 1.37 -1.94 6.11
C GLN A 217 1.60 -3.44 6.33
N LYS A 218 0.92 -4.05 7.32
CA LYS A 218 1.01 -5.50 7.58
C LYS A 218 0.58 -6.32 6.36
N VAL A 219 -0.51 -5.96 5.70
CA VAL A 219 -0.98 -6.64 4.48
C VAL A 219 0.08 -6.57 3.37
N LEU A 220 0.65 -5.39 3.13
CA LEU A 220 1.67 -5.18 2.10
C LEU A 220 2.95 -5.96 2.39
N LEU A 221 3.43 -5.92 3.63
CA LEU A 221 4.69 -6.54 4.03
C LEU A 221 4.59 -8.07 4.15
N ARG A 222 3.42 -8.63 4.51
CA ARG A 222 3.21 -10.09 4.48
C ARG A 222 3.43 -10.64 3.07
N GLY A 223 2.89 -9.98 2.04
CA GLY A 223 3.11 -10.38 0.65
C GLY A 223 4.58 -10.37 0.22
N ALA A 224 5.38 -9.45 0.77
CA ALA A 224 6.83 -9.39 0.52
C ALA A 224 7.61 -10.52 1.21
N GLN A 225 7.16 -10.94 2.40
CA GLN A 225 7.74 -12.06 3.13
C GLN A 225 7.47 -13.38 2.40
N ASP A 226 6.24 -13.58 1.91
CA ASP A 226 5.85 -14.79 1.17
C ASP A 226 6.71 -14.98 -0.09
N GLN A 227 7.01 -13.89 -0.81
CA GLN A 227 7.92 -13.94 -1.97
C GLN A 227 9.37 -14.29 -1.59
N SER A 228 9.80 -13.94 -0.38
CA SER A 228 11.15 -14.27 0.09
C SER A 228 11.28 -15.77 0.38
N THR A 229 10.27 -16.35 1.03
CA THR A 229 10.23 -17.77 1.41
C THR A 229 10.23 -18.69 0.19
N GLN A 230 9.49 -18.34 -0.87
CA GLN A 230 9.45 -19.13 -2.11
C GLN A 230 10.82 -19.31 -2.78
N ARG A 231 11.79 -18.44 -2.48
CA ARG A 231 13.11 -18.46 -3.13
C ARG A 231 14.15 -19.30 -2.38
N GLU A 232 13.98 -19.48 -1.09
CA GLU A 232 14.91 -20.26 -0.25
C GLU A 232 14.61 -21.77 -0.28
N GLY A 233 13.50 -22.17 -0.90
CA GLY A 233 13.10 -23.57 -1.08
C GLY A 233 13.61 -24.27 -2.35
N PHE A 234 14.50 -23.63 -3.12
CA PHE A 234 15.12 -24.17 -4.34
C PHE A 234 16.65 -24.18 -4.22
#